data_AF-A0A6J4MFD2-F1
#
_entry.id   AF-A0A6J4MFD2-F1
#
_cell.length_a   1.000
_cell.length_b   1.000
_cell.length_c   1.000
_cell.angle_alpha   90.00
_cell.angle_beta   90.00
_cell.angle_gamma   90.00
#
_symmetry.space_group_name_H-M   'P 1'
#
loop_
_entity.id
_entity.type
_entity.pdbx_description
1 polymer ?
#
loop_
_entity_poly.entity_id
_entity_poly.type
_entity_poly.pdbx_seq_one_letter_code
_entity_poly.pdbx_strand_id
1 'polypeptide(L)'
;MESKVMCSDDQANSAAKVEQALWAALLHAEGAACAWKEGEPLTEDQFTVAEDPQATIPYVWNPATPEAEPFFAALEQALPLDDWNAAEVATRSDVFFAQVNQLWSTATLQETLTQRFATRVPQQLLTAIATRAQQVLSRSVSLADQLVQCVQEALPHLAEDDLHVLARPLAYAMRGNDSPIESTLERVRSVEWDALSDVEQARLSLAIARFALAELEAEGEE
;
A
#
# COMPACT_ATOMS: atom_id res chain seq x y z
N MET A 1 27.27 -46.78 -26.07
CA MET A 1 26.12 -47.17 -25.22
C MET A 1 26.20 -46.33 -23.97
N GLU A 2 25.59 -45.16 -24.01
CA GLU A 2 25.59 -44.18 -22.92
C GLU A 2 24.44 -44.50 -21.98
N SER A 3 24.78 -44.87 -20.75
CA SER A 3 23.86 -45.02 -19.63
C SER A 3 23.48 -43.64 -19.10
N LYS A 4 22.34 -43.12 -19.56
CA LYS A 4 21.71 -41.91 -19.04
C LYS A 4 21.08 -42.25 -17.68
N VAL A 5 21.78 -41.91 -16.61
CA VAL A 5 21.30 -42.01 -15.23
C VAL A 5 20.14 -41.03 -15.05
N MET A 6 18.93 -41.56 -14.91
CA MET A 6 17.76 -40.84 -14.40
C MET A 6 17.94 -40.60 -12.90
N CYS A 7 18.45 -39.43 -12.52
CA CYS A 7 18.34 -38.88 -11.17
C CYS A 7 17.72 -37.49 -11.32
N SER A 8 16.39 -37.37 -11.23
CA SER A 8 15.75 -36.05 -11.15
C SER A 8 14.45 -36.05 -10.35
N ASP A 9 13.73 -37.18 -10.28
CA ASP A 9 12.41 -37.19 -9.63
C ASP A 9 12.47 -37.44 -8.10
N ASP A 10 13.45 -38.20 -7.60
CA ASP A 10 13.57 -38.47 -6.15
C ASP A 10 14.09 -37.27 -5.35
N GLN A 11 14.89 -36.39 -5.95
CA GLN A 11 15.44 -35.21 -5.27
C GLN A 11 14.36 -34.14 -5.03
N ALA A 12 13.48 -33.90 -5.99
CA ALA A 12 12.36 -32.97 -5.82
C ALA A 12 11.38 -33.43 -4.72
N ASN A 13 11.12 -34.73 -4.66
CA ASN A 13 10.26 -35.32 -3.63
C ASN A 13 10.92 -35.27 -2.24
N SER A 14 12.24 -35.46 -2.15
CA SER A 14 12.96 -35.31 -0.88
C SER A 14 13.00 -33.88 -0.36
N ALA A 15 13.14 -32.88 -1.24
CA ALA A 15 13.16 -31.47 -0.86
C ALA A 15 11.78 -31.01 -0.35
N ALA A 16 10.71 -31.40 -1.07
CA ALA A 16 9.33 -31.14 -0.64
C ALA A 16 9.02 -31.78 0.71
N LYS A 17 9.53 -33.00 0.97
CA LYS A 17 9.37 -33.67 2.27
C LYS A 17 10.14 -33.00 3.40
N VAL A 18 11.33 -32.46 3.14
CA VAL A 18 12.12 -31.71 4.14
C VAL A 18 11.43 -30.39 4.48
N GLU A 19 10.93 -29.68 3.47
CA GLU A 19 10.17 -28.45 3.67
C GLU A 19 8.88 -28.72 4.46
N GLN A 20 8.15 -29.77 4.11
CA GLN A 20 6.99 -30.24 4.86
C GLN A 20 7.30 -30.59 6.31
N ALA A 21 8.40 -31.31 6.56
CA ALA A 21 8.83 -31.64 7.92
C ALA A 21 9.24 -30.40 8.72
N LEU A 22 9.85 -29.41 8.06
CA LEU A 22 10.18 -28.12 8.67
C LEU A 22 8.92 -27.34 9.05
N TRP A 23 7.94 -27.24 8.16
CA TRP A 23 6.66 -26.57 8.44
C TRP A 23 5.89 -27.26 9.57
N ALA A 24 5.84 -28.60 9.58
CA ALA A 24 5.25 -29.35 10.69
C ALA A 24 5.97 -29.07 12.02
N ALA A 25 7.30 -29.02 12.02
CA ALA A 25 8.09 -28.74 13.22
C ALA A 25 7.89 -27.30 13.72
N LEU A 26 7.82 -26.32 12.82
CA LEU A 26 7.57 -24.91 13.17
C LEU A 26 6.16 -24.71 13.74
N LEU A 27 5.14 -25.25 13.09
CA LEU A 27 3.76 -25.14 13.56
C LEU A 27 3.55 -25.89 14.88
N HIS A 28 4.20 -27.04 15.06
CA HIS A 28 4.19 -27.74 16.34
C HIS A 28 4.85 -26.92 17.46
N ALA A 29 5.91 -26.17 17.15
CA ALA A 29 6.55 -25.25 18.10
C ALA A 29 5.67 -24.04 18.47
N GLU A 30 4.61 -23.76 17.71
CA GLU A 30 3.59 -22.74 18.00
C GLU A 30 2.32 -23.34 18.62
N GLY A 31 2.33 -24.64 18.95
CA GLY A 31 1.20 -25.32 19.59
C GLY A 31 0.06 -25.66 18.61
N ALA A 32 0.34 -25.63 17.31
CA ALA A 32 -0.60 -26.00 16.25
C ALA A 32 -0.26 -27.37 15.68
N ALA A 33 -1.25 -28.27 15.65
CA ALA A 33 -1.14 -29.52 14.91
C ALA A 33 -1.67 -29.30 13.48
N CYS A 34 -0.83 -29.58 12.49
CA CYS A 34 -1.19 -29.54 11.07
C CYS A 34 -1.22 -30.96 10.50
N ALA A 35 -2.32 -31.31 9.83
CA ALA A 35 -2.46 -32.54 9.07
C ALA A 35 -2.89 -32.19 7.65
N TRP A 36 -2.22 -32.77 6.65
CA TRP A 36 -2.57 -32.65 5.23
C TRP A 36 -2.56 -34.05 4.59
N LYS A 37 -3.27 -34.22 3.48
CA LYS A 37 -3.27 -35.48 2.72
C LYS A 37 -2.12 -35.48 1.72
N GLU A 38 -1.23 -36.47 1.80
CA GLU A 38 -0.12 -36.60 0.84
C GLU A 38 -0.63 -36.86 -0.58
N GLY A 39 -0.16 -36.05 -1.55
CA GLY A 39 -0.32 -36.31 -2.99
C GLY A 39 -1.27 -35.38 -3.76
N GLU A 40 -1.92 -34.42 -3.12
CA GLU A 40 -2.79 -33.43 -3.77
C GLU A 40 -2.28 -31.99 -3.60
N PRO A 41 -2.57 -31.06 -4.53
CA PRO A 41 -2.18 -29.67 -4.40
C PRO A 41 -2.84 -29.03 -3.16
N LEU A 42 -2.02 -28.40 -2.33
CA LEU A 42 -2.42 -27.72 -1.09
C LEU A 42 -3.54 -26.70 -1.39
N THR A 43 -4.77 -27.06 -1.04
CA THR A 43 -5.97 -26.21 -1.12
C THR A 43 -6.42 -25.88 0.30
N GLU A 44 -7.08 -24.73 0.50
CA GLU A 44 -7.51 -24.21 1.81
C GLU A 44 -8.35 -25.23 2.62
N ASP A 45 -9.10 -26.10 1.93
CA ASP A 45 -9.91 -27.17 2.52
C ASP A 45 -9.11 -28.35 3.12
N GLN A 46 -7.80 -28.40 2.90
CA GLN A 46 -6.92 -29.50 3.34
C GLN A 46 -6.08 -29.15 4.58
N PHE A 47 -6.20 -27.92 5.09
CA PHE A 47 -5.46 -27.44 6.25
C PHE A 47 -6.37 -27.37 7.46
N THR A 48 -6.24 -28.32 8.38
CA THR A 48 -6.87 -28.23 9.70
C THR A 48 -5.83 -27.81 10.72
N VAL A 49 -5.91 -26.56 11.19
CA VAL A 49 -5.19 -26.10 12.39
C VAL A 49 -6.03 -26.47 13.59
N ALA A 50 -5.55 -27.42 14.38
CA ALA A 50 -6.09 -27.67 15.70
C ALA A 50 -5.09 -27.17 16.74
N GLU A 51 -5.59 -26.43 17.72
CA GLU A 51 -4.83 -26.13 18.94
C GLU A 51 -4.47 -27.46 19.60
N ASP A 52 -3.19 -27.69 19.87
CA ASP A 52 -2.74 -28.87 20.59
C ASP A 52 -3.17 -28.74 22.07
N PRO A 53 -4.05 -29.61 22.58
CA PRO A 53 -4.53 -29.54 23.96
C PRO A 53 -3.43 -29.84 25.01
N GLN A 54 -2.23 -30.24 24.57
CA GLN A 54 -1.03 -30.43 25.41
C GLN A 54 0.01 -29.31 25.23
N ALA A 55 -0.17 -28.39 24.28
CA ALA A 55 0.77 -27.29 24.07
C ALA A 55 0.65 -26.26 25.19
N THR A 56 1.56 -26.36 26.16
CA THR A 56 1.79 -25.38 27.21
C THR A 56 2.56 -24.18 26.68
N ILE A 57 2.13 -23.59 25.57
CA ILE A 57 2.62 -22.26 25.16
C ILE A 57 1.55 -21.29 25.64
N PRO A 58 1.66 -20.74 26.86
CA PRO A 58 0.70 -19.78 27.35
C PRO A 58 0.70 -18.58 26.41
N TYR A 59 -0.44 -18.32 25.77
CA TYR A 59 -0.66 -17.08 25.05
C TYR A 59 -0.57 -15.94 26.07
N VAL A 60 0.60 -15.29 26.13
CA VAL A 60 0.96 -14.28 27.15
C VAL A 60 0.03 -13.06 27.18
N TRP A 61 -0.80 -12.89 26.15
CA TRP A 61 -1.80 -11.83 26.04
C TRP A 61 -3.23 -12.29 26.43
N ASN A 62 -3.41 -13.51 26.95
CA ASN A 62 -4.71 -13.96 27.45
C ASN A 62 -4.92 -13.47 28.89
N PRO A 63 -5.80 -12.48 29.15
CA PRO A 63 -6.04 -12.00 30.50
C PRO A 63 -6.75 -13.04 31.40
N ALA A 64 -7.28 -14.12 30.84
CA ALA A 64 -7.94 -15.19 31.57
C ALA A 64 -6.98 -16.28 32.07
N THR A 65 -5.71 -16.29 31.63
CA THR A 65 -4.72 -17.27 32.11
C THR A 65 -4.07 -16.80 33.41
N PRO A 66 -3.96 -17.67 34.44
CA PRO A 66 -3.37 -17.32 35.72
C PRO A 66 -1.87 -16.96 35.62
N GLU A 67 -1.19 -17.36 34.54
CA GLU A 67 0.21 -17.03 34.27
C GLU A 67 0.43 -15.65 33.63
N ALA A 68 -0.63 -14.97 33.17
CA ALA A 68 -0.52 -13.65 32.54
C ALA A 68 -0.19 -12.55 33.56
N GLU A 69 -0.90 -12.52 34.69
CA GLU A 69 -0.68 -11.54 35.76
C GLU A 69 0.77 -11.52 36.28
N PRO A 70 1.39 -12.67 36.65
CA PRO A 70 2.79 -12.65 37.10
C PRO A 70 3.78 -12.26 35.99
N PHE A 71 3.46 -12.53 34.71
CA PHE A 71 4.28 -12.11 33.58
C PHE A 71 4.26 -10.58 33.40
N PHE A 72 3.08 -9.95 33.38
CA PHE A 72 2.97 -8.49 33.28
C PHE A 72 3.53 -7.79 34.52
N ALA A 73 3.30 -8.32 35.72
CA ALA A 73 3.89 -7.77 36.94
C ALA A 73 5.43 -7.78 36.92
N ALA A 74 6.04 -8.82 36.35
CA ALA A 74 7.50 -8.87 36.18
C ALA A 74 8.01 -7.83 35.18
N LEU A 75 7.27 -7.57 34.10
CA LEU A 75 7.59 -6.53 33.12
C LEU A 75 7.46 -5.13 33.70
N GLU A 76 6.41 -4.87 34.49
CA GLU A 76 6.22 -3.59 35.19
C GLU A 76 7.36 -3.32 36.18
N GLN A 77 7.79 -4.33 36.93
CA GLN A 77 8.93 -4.21 37.85
C GLN A 77 10.26 -3.97 37.13
N ALA A 78 10.40 -4.42 35.87
CA ALA A 78 11.58 -4.17 35.06
C ALA A 78 11.65 -2.73 34.51
N LEU A 79 10.56 -1.97 34.57
CA LEU A 79 10.46 -0.61 34.06
C LEU A 79 10.18 0.37 35.22
N PRO A 80 11.20 0.78 36.00
CA PRO A 80 11.00 1.71 37.11
C PRO A 80 10.58 3.08 36.58
N LEU A 81 9.33 3.46 36.87
CA LEU A 81 8.75 4.77 36.52
C LEU A 81 8.90 5.81 37.65
N ASP A 82 9.36 5.40 38.83
CA ASP A 82 9.42 6.23 40.04
C ASP A 82 10.31 7.49 39.89
N ASP A 83 11.34 7.42 39.03
CA ASP A 83 12.26 8.53 38.77
C ASP A 83 11.80 9.46 37.64
N TRP A 84 10.64 9.20 37.03
CA TRP A 84 10.18 9.95 35.86
C TRP A 84 9.45 11.23 36.30
N ASN A 85 9.89 12.37 35.76
CA ASN A 85 9.20 13.62 35.97
C ASN A 85 7.90 13.66 35.15
N ALA A 86 6.75 13.58 35.82
CA ALA A 86 5.43 13.59 35.17
C ALA A 86 5.22 14.76 34.19
N ALA A 87 5.78 15.96 34.47
CA ALA A 87 5.66 17.11 33.58
C ALA A 87 6.50 16.96 32.29
N GLU A 88 7.68 16.35 32.41
CA GLU A 88 8.53 16.05 31.25
C GLU A 88 7.93 14.93 30.40
N VAL A 89 7.36 13.90 31.05
CA VAL A 89 6.65 12.81 30.37
C VAL A 89 5.45 13.32 29.61
N ALA A 90 4.61 14.15 30.22
CA ALA A 90 3.46 14.76 29.54
C ALA A 90 3.91 15.53 28.31
N THR A 91 4.90 16.43 28.46
CA THR A 91 5.42 17.23 27.35
C THR A 91 5.98 16.37 26.22
N ARG A 92 6.77 15.34 26.53
CA ARG A 92 7.34 14.45 25.51
C ARG A 92 6.30 13.55 24.87
N SER A 93 5.31 13.09 25.65
CA SER A 93 4.20 12.28 25.13
C SER A 93 3.33 13.10 24.19
N ASP A 94 3.06 14.37 24.50
CA ASP A 94 2.29 15.26 23.62
C ASP A 94 3.03 15.47 22.29
N VAL A 95 4.34 15.73 22.33
CA VAL A 95 5.16 15.85 21.11
C VAL A 95 5.20 14.54 20.33
N PHE A 96 5.37 13.41 21.00
CA PHE A 96 5.38 12.09 20.36
C PHE A 96 4.04 11.79 19.69
N PHE A 97 2.92 11.94 20.40
CA PHE A 97 1.59 11.70 19.86
C PHE A 97 1.22 12.70 18.77
N ALA A 98 1.69 13.95 18.84
CA ALA A 98 1.53 14.91 17.75
C ALA A 98 2.28 14.46 16.48
N GLN A 99 3.53 14.00 16.60
CA GLN A 99 4.29 13.45 15.47
C GLN A 99 3.65 12.19 14.89
N VAL A 100 3.19 11.31 15.76
CA VAL A 100 2.53 10.07 15.38
C VAL A 100 1.19 10.35 14.70
N ASN A 101 0.40 11.29 15.23
CA ASN A 101 -0.82 11.76 14.58
C ASN A 101 -0.51 12.43 13.24
N GLN A 102 0.58 13.19 13.12
CA GLN A 102 1.01 13.77 11.85
C GLN A 102 1.30 12.69 10.80
N LEU A 103 2.02 11.63 11.19
CA LEU A 103 2.32 10.49 10.30
C LEU A 103 1.05 9.71 9.91
N TRP A 104 0.06 9.63 10.79
CA TRP A 104 -1.23 8.99 10.50
C TRP A 104 -2.23 9.92 9.80
N SER A 105 -2.07 11.24 9.90
CA SER A 105 -2.94 12.24 9.26
C SER A 105 -2.50 12.60 7.85
N THR A 106 -1.23 12.38 7.51
CA THR A 106 -0.77 12.46 6.12
C THR A 106 -1.34 11.29 5.35
N ALA A 107 -2.61 11.41 4.92
CA ALA A 107 -3.10 10.64 3.80
C ALA A 107 -2.14 10.94 2.65
N THR A 108 -1.38 9.93 2.22
CA THR A 108 -0.42 10.16 1.15
C THR A 108 -1.20 10.63 -0.07
N LEU A 109 -0.64 11.54 -0.87
CA LEU A 109 -1.27 11.97 -2.13
C LEU A 109 -1.81 10.78 -2.95
N GLN A 110 -1.10 9.65 -2.91
CA GLN A 110 -1.52 8.40 -3.52
C GLN A 110 -2.82 7.84 -2.94
N GLU A 111 -3.01 7.85 -1.61
CA GLU A 111 -4.26 7.41 -0.95
C GLU A 111 -5.44 8.32 -1.32
N THR A 112 -5.24 9.65 -1.30
CA THR A 112 -6.28 10.61 -1.71
C THR A 112 -6.70 10.41 -3.16
N LEU A 113 -5.73 10.20 -4.06
CA LEU A 113 -6.00 9.90 -5.47
C LEU A 113 -6.69 8.54 -5.65
N THR A 114 -6.26 7.53 -4.90
CA THR A 114 -6.86 6.19 -4.95
C THR A 114 -8.30 6.23 -4.47
N GLN A 115 -8.59 6.89 -3.34
CA GLN A 115 -9.95 7.01 -2.83
C GLN A 115 -10.89 7.71 -3.81
N ARG A 116 -10.41 8.73 -4.53
CA ARG A 116 -11.24 9.52 -5.45
C ARG A 116 -11.38 8.90 -6.85
N PHE A 117 -10.35 8.21 -7.35
CA PHE A 117 -10.28 7.78 -8.76
C PHE A 117 -10.14 6.27 -8.98
N ALA A 118 -10.01 5.45 -7.93
CA ALA A 118 -9.83 3.99 -8.07
C ALA A 118 -10.97 3.27 -8.83
N THR A 119 -12.18 3.85 -8.85
CA THR A 119 -13.32 3.30 -9.60
C THR A 119 -13.23 3.53 -11.11
N ARG A 120 -12.36 4.43 -11.57
CA ARG A 120 -12.30 4.89 -12.97
C ARG A 120 -10.92 4.67 -13.61
N VAL A 121 -9.85 4.55 -12.82
CA VAL A 121 -8.47 4.51 -13.30
C VAL A 121 -7.66 3.41 -12.60
N PRO A 122 -6.83 2.65 -13.33
CA PRO A 122 -5.90 1.68 -12.75
C PRO A 122 -4.97 2.28 -11.70
N GLN A 123 -4.76 1.56 -10.60
CA GLN A 123 -3.93 2.00 -9.48
C GLN A 123 -2.47 2.28 -9.86
N GLN A 124 -1.95 1.57 -10.87
CA GLN A 124 -0.60 1.79 -11.39
C GLN A 124 -0.42 3.21 -11.96
N LEU A 125 -1.44 3.73 -12.66
CA LEU A 125 -1.42 5.08 -13.22
C LEU A 125 -1.51 6.14 -12.12
N LEU A 126 -2.39 5.93 -11.12
CA LEU A 126 -2.51 6.85 -9.98
C LEU A 126 -1.20 6.96 -9.20
N THR A 127 -0.51 5.83 -9.01
CA THR A 127 0.79 5.78 -8.35
C THR A 127 1.86 6.51 -9.16
N ALA A 128 1.94 6.26 -10.46
CA ALA A 128 2.89 6.94 -11.36
C ALA A 128 2.70 8.46 -11.38
N ILE A 129 1.44 8.92 -11.47
CA ILE A 129 1.10 10.35 -11.46
C ILE A 129 1.44 10.98 -10.10
N ALA A 130 1.13 10.32 -8.97
CA ALA A 130 1.46 10.82 -7.63
C ALA A 130 2.97 11.02 -7.45
N THR A 131 3.77 10.01 -7.81
CA THR A 131 5.23 10.08 -7.71
C THR A 131 5.82 11.18 -8.59
N ARG A 132 5.29 11.36 -9.81
CA ARG A 132 5.78 12.40 -10.70
C ARG A 132 5.33 13.80 -10.30
N ALA A 133 4.12 13.97 -9.81
CA ALA A 133 3.65 15.26 -9.30
C ALA A 133 4.59 15.80 -8.20
N GLN A 134 5.00 14.96 -7.26
CA GLN A 134 5.97 15.33 -6.21
C GLN A 134 7.34 15.76 -6.77
N GLN A 135 7.83 15.07 -7.80
CA GLN A 135 9.12 15.40 -8.42
C GLN A 135 9.06 16.67 -9.29
N VAL A 136 7.92 16.91 -9.93
CA VAL A 136 7.71 18.01 -10.87
C VAL A 136 7.44 19.32 -10.12
N LEU A 137 6.76 19.28 -8.96
CA LEU A 137 6.56 20.45 -8.11
C LEU A 137 7.88 21.11 -7.67
N SER A 138 8.94 20.30 -7.51
CA SER A 138 10.28 20.78 -7.20
C SER A 138 10.96 21.54 -8.36
N ARG A 139 10.38 21.54 -9.57
CA ARG A 139 10.92 22.18 -10.77
C ARG A 139 10.10 23.41 -11.13
N SER A 140 10.78 24.53 -11.36
CA SER A 140 10.16 25.79 -11.80
C SER A 140 9.80 25.80 -13.29
N VAL A 141 8.91 24.91 -13.73
CA VAL A 141 8.40 24.84 -15.12
C VAL A 141 6.96 25.35 -15.17
N SER A 142 6.45 25.72 -16.34
CA SER A 142 5.06 26.17 -16.47
C SER A 142 4.06 25.08 -16.09
N LEU A 143 2.89 25.44 -15.56
CA LEU A 143 1.87 24.48 -15.12
C LEU A 143 1.49 23.49 -16.24
N ALA A 144 1.41 23.97 -17.50
CA ALA A 144 1.12 23.11 -18.64
C ALA A 144 2.21 22.04 -18.86
N ASP A 145 3.48 22.42 -18.73
CA ASP A 145 4.61 21.50 -18.88
C ASP A 145 4.68 20.53 -17.70
N GLN A 146 4.35 20.99 -16.49
CA GLN A 146 4.28 20.14 -15.31
C GLN A 146 3.23 19.03 -15.47
N LEU A 147 2.04 19.36 -15.98
CA LEU A 147 0.99 18.38 -16.25
C LEU A 147 1.41 17.33 -17.27
N VAL A 148 2.02 17.75 -18.37
CA VAL A 148 2.48 16.84 -19.43
C VAL A 148 3.57 15.91 -18.90
N GLN A 149 4.54 16.41 -18.13
CA GLN A 149 5.57 15.59 -17.50
C GLN A 149 5.00 14.55 -16.52
N CYS A 150 3.92 14.87 -15.81
CA CYS A 150 3.28 13.91 -14.90
C CYS A 150 2.57 12.76 -15.64
N VAL A 151 2.02 13.03 -16.82
CA VAL A 151 1.20 12.07 -17.58
C VAL A 151 1.99 11.30 -18.63
N GLN A 152 3.06 11.87 -19.20
CA GLN A 152 3.84 11.27 -20.28
C GLN A 152 4.37 9.87 -19.94
N GLU A 153 4.70 9.63 -18.67
CA GLU A 153 5.18 8.32 -18.22
C GLU A 153 4.05 7.32 -17.97
N ALA A 154 2.88 7.83 -17.61
CA ALA A 154 1.68 7.01 -17.42
C ALA A 154 1.09 6.59 -18.78
N LEU A 155 1.20 7.42 -19.82
CA LEU A 155 0.66 7.20 -21.16
C LEU A 155 1.75 7.37 -22.24
N PRO A 156 2.70 6.42 -22.37
CA PRO A 156 3.81 6.55 -23.31
C PRO A 156 3.41 6.45 -24.79
N HIS A 157 2.18 6.02 -25.07
CA HIS A 157 1.66 5.87 -26.43
C HIS A 157 1.17 7.20 -27.04
N LEU A 158 0.93 8.23 -26.23
CA LEU A 158 0.48 9.54 -26.69
C LEU A 158 1.68 10.46 -26.98
N ALA A 159 1.57 11.26 -28.04
CA ALA A 159 2.57 12.26 -28.36
C ALA A 159 2.51 13.45 -27.39
N GLU A 160 3.68 13.97 -27.02
CA GLU A 160 3.83 15.10 -26.10
C GLU A 160 3.09 16.35 -26.61
N ASP A 161 3.17 16.61 -27.92
CA ASP A 161 2.47 17.73 -28.56
C ASP A 161 0.94 17.64 -28.37
N ASP A 162 0.37 16.44 -28.51
CA ASP A 162 -1.06 16.21 -28.31
C ASP A 162 -1.47 16.41 -26.85
N LEU A 163 -0.63 15.96 -25.91
CA LEU A 163 -0.83 16.21 -24.48
C LEU A 163 -0.79 17.71 -24.15
N HIS A 164 0.11 18.48 -24.77
CA HIS A 164 0.12 19.94 -24.59
C HIS A 164 -1.15 20.60 -25.10
N VAL A 165 -1.72 20.15 -26.23
CA VAL A 165 -3.02 20.67 -26.71
C VAL A 165 -4.13 20.37 -25.70
N LEU A 166 -4.13 19.17 -25.11
CA LEU A 166 -5.11 18.75 -24.11
C LEU A 166 -4.91 19.40 -22.73
N ALA A 167 -3.68 19.80 -22.38
CA ALA A 167 -3.35 20.43 -21.12
C ALA A 167 -3.70 21.93 -21.08
N ARG A 168 -3.72 22.61 -22.24
CA ARG A 168 -4.02 24.06 -22.33
C ARG A 168 -5.31 24.50 -21.63
N PRO A 169 -6.45 23.82 -21.80
CA PRO A 169 -7.69 24.17 -21.09
C PRO A 169 -7.56 24.06 -19.56
N LEU A 170 -6.76 23.10 -19.07
CA LEU A 170 -6.55 22.87 -17.64
C LEU A 170 -5.53 23.85 -17.04
N ALA A 171 -4.55 24.30 -17.83
CA ALA A 171 -3.51 25.23 -17.42
C ALA A 171 -3.92 26.70 -17.47
N TYR A 172 -4.79 27.08 -18.42
CA TYR A 172 -5.15 28.49 -18.68
C TYR A 172 -6.64 28.80 -18.47
N ALA A 173 -7.36 28.01 -17.67
CA ALA A 173 -8.75 28.29 -17.32
C ALA A 173 -8.86 29.60 -16.50
N MET A 174 -8.95 30.75 -17.19
CA MET A 174 -9.07 32.08 -16.57
C MET A 174 -10.53 32.58 -16.43
N ARG A 175 -11.54 31.77 -16.76
CA ARG A 175 -12.95 32.18 -16.74
C ARG A 175 -13.89 30.98 -16.58
N GLY A 176 -14.49 30.85 -15.41
CA GLY A 176 -15.59 29.92 -15.15
C GLY A 176 -15.69 29.68 -13.65
N ASN A 177 -16.91 29.70 -13.11
CA ASN A 177 -17.18 29.39 -11.71
C ASN A 177 -17.15 27.86 -11.43
N ASP A 178 -16.78 27.08 -12.46
CA ASP A 178 -16.75 25.63 -12.46
C ASP A 178 -15.29 25.17 -12.37
N SER A 179 -14.99 24.22 -11.48
CA SER A 179 -13.63 23.69 -11.40
C SER A 179 -13.29 22.96 -12.71
N PRO A 180 -12.17 23.28 -13.38
CA PRO A 180 -11.82 22.68 -14.68
C PRO A 180 -11.62 21.15 -14.58
N ILE A 181 -11.41 20.64 -13.37
CA ILE A 181 -11.33 19.22 -13.03
C ILE A 181 -12.72 18.59 -13.10
N GLU A 182 -13.73 19.16 -12.45
CA GLU A 182 -15.11 18.61 -12.45
C GLU A 182 -15.72 18.64 -13.85
N SER A 183 -15.56 19.72 -14.60
CA SER A 183 -16.04 19.79 -15.98
C SER A 183 -15.39 18.75 -16.90
N THR A 184 -14.16 18.33 -16.60
CA THR A 184 -13.46 17.27 -17.35
C THR A 184 -13.98 15.90 -16.93
N LEU A 185 -14.26 15.69 -15.64
CA LEU A 185 -14.83 14.45 -15.11
C LEU A 185 -16.27 14.20 -15.58
N GLU A 186 -17.05 15.25 -15.79
CA GLU A 186 -18.41 15.15 -16.37
C GLU A 186 -18.38 14.87 -17.88
N ARG A 187 -17.37 15.39 -18.59
CA ARG A 187 -17.23 15.21 -20.04
C ARG A 187 -16.72 13.80 -20.40
N VAL A 188 -15.95 13.17 -19.52
CA VAL A 188 -15.46 11.79 -19.72
C VAL A 188 -16.53 10.80 -19.27
N ARG A 189 -16.82 9.82 -20.12
CA ARG A 189 -17.82 8.79 -19.83
C ARG A 189 -17.42 8.00 -18.57
N SER A 190 -18.39 7.69 -17.72
CA SER A 190 -18.19 6.89 -16.50
C SER A 190 -18.14 5.39 -16.81
N VAL A 191 -17.28 4.97 -17.74
CA VAL A 191 -17.08 3.58 -18.14
C VAL A 191 -15.70 3.13 -17.66
N GLU A 192 -15.46 1.82 -17.61
CA GLU A 192 -14.15 1.28 -17.27
C GLU A 192 -13.04 1.84 -18.17
N TRP A 193 -11.86 1.99 -17.58
CA TRP A 193 -10.68 2.62 -18.18
C TRP A 193 -10.36 2.11 -19.59
N ASP A 194 -10.41 0.79 -19.78
CA ASP A 194 -10.05 0.15 -21.06
C ASP A 194 -11.06 0.40 -22.19
N ALA A 195 -12.27 0.87 -21.88
CA ALA A 195 -13.30 1.22 -22.86
C ALA A 195 -13.27 2.71 -23.26
N LEU A 196 -12.43 3.51 -22.62
CA LEU A 196 -12.21 4.91 -22.95
C LEU A 196 -11.27 5.02 -24.16
N SER A 197 -11.53 6.01 -25.01
CA SER A 197 -10.60 6.37 -26.08
C SER A 197 -9.32 6.98 -25.53
N ASP A 198 -8.21 6.89 -26.28
CA ASP A 198 -6.90 7.44 -25.87
C ASP A 198 -6.98 8.93 -25.48
N VAL A 199 -7.83 9.70 -26.17
CA VAL A 199 -8.06 11.12 -25.86
C VAL A 199 -8.84 11.31 -24.55
N GLU A 200 -9.80 10.43 -24.26
CA GLU A 200 -10.54 10.45 -22.98
C GLU A 200 -9.63 10.03 -21.82
N GLN A 201 -8.81 8.99 -22.01
CA GLN A 201 -7.81 8.54 -21.03
C GLN A 201 -6.82 9.67 -20.72
N ALA A 202 -6.28 10.33 -21.75
CA ALA A 202 -5.35 11.44 -21.60
C ALA A 202 -5.96 12.63 -20.84
N ARG A 203 -7.20 12.99 -21.14
CA ARG A 203 -7.92 14.07 -20.43
C ARG A 203 -8.14 13.72 -18.97
N LEU A 204 -8.52 12.49 -18.66
CA LEU A 204 -8.73 12.02 -17.30
C LEU A 204 -7.41 12.03 -16.52
N SER A 205 -6.32 11.52 -17.09
CA SER A 205 -4.99 11.56 -16.49
C SER A 205 -4.48 12.98 -16.25
N LEU A 206 -4.67 13.90 -17.20
CA LEU A 206 -4.29 15.31 -17.02
C LEU A 206 -5.13 16.01 -15.94
N ALA A 207 -6.42 15.70 -15.84
CA ALA A 207 -7.27 16.23 -14.76
C ALA A 207 -6.82 15.71 -13.38
N ILE A 208 -6.45 14.43 -13.30
CA ILE A 208 -5.89 13.82 -12.08
C ILE A 208 -4.55 14.46 -11.71
N ALA A 209 -3.66 14.67 -12.68
CA ALA A 209 -2.39 15.36 -12.46
C ALA A 209 -2.59 16.81 -11.97
N ARG A 210 -3.58 17.52 -12.50
CA ARG A 210 -3.92 18.89 -12.05
C ARG A 210 -4.44 18.93 -10.63
N PHE A 211 -5.26 17.95 -10.26
CA PHE A 211 -5.72 17.78 -8.88
C PHE A 211 -4.55 17.46 -7.95
N ALA A 212 -3.68 16.53 -8.35
CA ALA A 212 -2.53 16.13 -7.56
C ALA A 212 -1.56 17.30 -7.29
N LEU A 213 -1.28 18.13 -8.29
CA LEU A 213 -0.46 19.33 -8.12
C LEU A 213 -1.14 20.37 -7.23
N ALA A 214 -2.47 20.54 -7.33
CA ALA A 214 -3.21 21.48 -6.46
C ALA A 214 -3.17 21.06 -4.98
N GLU A 215 -3.31 19.77 -4.70
CA GLU A 215 -3.20 19.23 -3.33
C GLU A 215 -1.79 19.44 -2.77
N LEU A 216 -0.75 19.22 -3.57
CA LEU A 216 0.63 19.44 -3.14
C LEU A 216 0.98 20.93 -2.98
N GLU A 217 0.41 21.81 -3.80
CA GLU A 217 0.54 23.27 -3.62
C GLU A 217 -0.12 23.72 -2.30
N ALA A 218 -1.30 23.17 -1.98
CA ALA A 218 -1.99 23.45 -0.72
C ALA A 218 -1.22 22.92 0.51
N GLU A 219 -0.63 21.73 0.42
CA GLU A 219 0.18 21.13 1.48
C GLU A 219 1.53 21.88 1.69
N GLY A 220 2.01 22.61 0.66
CA GLY A 220 3.24 23.41 0.75
C GLY A 220 3.05 24.85 1.23
N GLU A 221 1.82 25.36 1.31
CA GLU A 221 1.50 26.71 1.81
C GLU A 221 1.13 26.76 3.31
N GLU A 222 0.93 25.62 3.97
CA GLU A 222 0.74 25.50 5.43
C GLU A 222 2.05 25.39 6.22
#